data_AF-A0A9Q0LEH0-F1
#
_entry.id   AF-A0A9Q0LEH0-F1
#
_cell.length_a   1.000
_cell.length_b   1.000
_cell.length_c   1.000
_cell.angle_alpha   90.00
_cell.angle_beta   90.00
_cell.angle_gamma   90.00
#
_symmetry.space_group_name_H-M   'P 1'
#
loop_
_entity.id
_entity.type
_entity.pdbx_description
1 polymer ?
#
loop_
_entity_poly.entity_id
_entity_poly.type
_entity_poly.pdbx_seq_one_letter_code
_entity_poly.pdbx_strand_id
1 'polypeptide(L)'
;MTLSTKETLQIQKTNNFEIIKNIIKKKGINCFHLNLIHFYCRNPHLSVENLKYLKEKNVNFKQPDPFIFLVQQKIISIELIQFFLELGKHLNDKDTSQDLPTPFHFLCQNYSITPEILSFCLKNEADINLQFCTPFMYLCQNIFLNEDILKFCIQNKAGIHFKTQNAFHFICQNRGITYEMIKYAFENEFPIEEDNQVRFLFE
;
A
#
# COMPACT_ATOMS: atom_id res chain seq x y z
N MET A 1 19.80 27.10 8.26
CA MET A 1 20.62 26.82 7.06
C MET A 1 19.87 25.78 6.25
N THR A 2 19.37 26.12 5.07
CA THR A 2 18.57 25.22 4.21
C THR A 2 19.49 24.40 3.30
N LEU A 3 19.00 23.26 2.80
CA LEU A 3 19.69 22.49 1.76
C LEU A 3 19.89 23.34 0.50
N SER A 4 21.08 23.25 -0.09
CA SER A 4 21.30 23.79 -1.44
C SER A 4 20.60 22.92 -2.50
N THR A 5 20.24 23.51 -3.65
CA THR A 5 19.66 22.78 -4.79
C THR A 5 20.50 21.57 -5.22
N LYS A 6 21.83 21.68 -5.11
CA LYS A 6 22.78 20.61 -5.42
C LYS A 6 22.69 19.44 -4.43
N GLU A 7 22.54 19.72 -3.13
CA GLU A 7 22.38 18.68 -2.10
C GLU A 7 21.03 17.97 -2.22
N THR A 8 19.95 18.72 -2.50
CA THR A 8 18.63 18.14 -2.79
C THR A 8 18.69 17.23 -4.01
N LEU A 9 19.28 17.69 -5.12
CA LEU A 9 19.48 16.89 -6.33
C LEU A 9 20.38 15.67 -6.09
N GLN A 10 21.37 15.78 -5.21
CA GLN A 10 22.28 14.68 -4.91
C GLN A 10 21.57 13.61 -4.07
N ILE A 11 20.77 14.00 -3.07
CA ILE A 11 19.88 13.08 -2.34
C ILE A 11 18.88 12.43 -3.30
N GLN A 12 18.37 13.18 -4.29
CA GLN A 12 17.45 12.67 -5.33
C GLN A 12 18.09 11.66 -6.29
N LYS A 13 19.35 11.90 -6.68
CA LYS A 13 20.05 11.08 -7.67
C LYS A 13 20.83 9.92 -7.07
N THR A 14 21.15 9.98 -5.78
CA THR A 14 22.00 8.98 -5.12
C THR A 14 21.23 8.28 -4.02
N ASN A 15 21.21 6.95 -4.11
CA ASN A 15 20.48 6.11 -3.18
C ASN A 15 21.26 5.85 -1.87
N ASN A 16 22.13 6.80 -1.50
CA ASN A 16 23.12 6.60 -0.44
C ASN A 16 22.71 7.31 0.85
N PHE A 17 22.20 6.54 1.81
CA PHE A 17 21.82 7.04 3.13
C PHE A 17 22.99 7.69 3.90
N GLU A 18 24.25 7.37 3.57
CA GLU A 18 25.42 8.03 4.18
C GLU A 18 25.47 9.53 3.87
N ILE A 19 24.91 9.98 2.75
CA ILE A 19 24.82 11.41 2.44
C ILE A 19 23.84 12.09 3.40
N ILE A 20 22.69 11.46 3.67
CA ILE A 20 21.72 11.97 4.64
C ILE A 20 22.35 12.03 6.04
N LYS A 21 23.04 10.96 6.48
CA LYS A 21 23.78 10.97 7.76
C LYS A 21 24.80 12.10 7.83
N ASN A 22 25.59 12.31 6.77
CA ASN A 22 26.62 13.35 6.72
C ASN A 22 26.02 14.76 6.75
N ILE A 23 24.90 14.99 6.08
CA ILE A 23 24.20 16.27 6.10
C ILE A 23 23.62 16.53 7.49
N ILE A 24 22.96 15.55 8.10
CA ILE A 24 22.43 15.68 9.48
C ILE A 24 23.57 16.00 10.45
N LYS A 25 24.73 15.34 10.35
CA LYS A 25 25.90 15.63 11.18
C LYS A 25 26.44 17.05 11.00
N LYS A 26 26.49 17.55 9.76
CA LYS A 26 27.10 18.87 9.44
C LYS A 26 26.17 20.06 9.65
N LYS A 27 24.90 19.91 9.30
CA LYS A 27 23.93 21.01 9.20
C LYS A 27 22.75 20.88 10.16
N GLY A 28 22.67 19.78 10.90
CA GLY A 28 21.51 19.44 11.73
C GLY A 28 20.30 19.03 10.89
N ILE A 29 19.24 18.56 11.56
CA ILE A 29 18.06 18.04 10.88
C ILE A 29 17.15 19.12 10.30
N ASN A 30 17.23 20.33 10.85
CA ASN A 30 16.42 21.48 10.44
C ASN A 30 16.80 22.01 9.03
N CYS A 31 17.88 21.50 8.42
CA CYS A 31 18.24 21.86 7.05
C CYS A 31 17.36 21.19 6.00
N PHE A 32 16.71 20.09 6.37
CA PHE A 32 15.68 19.48 5.58
C PHE A 32 14.38 20.21 5.84
N HIS A 33 13.81 20.84 4.81
CA HIS A 33 12.41 21.25 4.87
C HIS A 33 11.53 20.02 5.20
N LEU A 34 10.28 20.23 5.65
CA LEU A 34 9.31 19.26 6.19
C LEU A 34 9.12 17.92 5.42
N ASN A 35 9.83 17.71 4.31
CA ASN A 35 9.63 16.67 3.31
C ASN A 35 10.74 15.61 3.21
N LEU A 36 11.76 15.60 4.11
CA LEU A 36 12.82 14.58 4.05
C LEU A 36 12.24 13.17 4.11
N ILE A 37 11.34 12.92 5.06
CA ILE A 37 10.82 11.57 5.26
C ILE A 37 9.98 11.11 4.07
N HIS A 38 9.19 11.98 3.44
CA HIS A 38 8.41 11.64 2.25
C HIS A 38 9.30 11.28 1.08
N PHE A 39 10.33 12.09 0.87
CA PHE A 39 11.32 11.81 -0.16
C PHE A 39 12.00 10.46 0.11
N TYR A 40 12.42 10.23 1.35
CA TYR A 40 13.13 9.02 1.72
C TYR A 40 12.25 7.78 1.70
N CYS A 41 10.94 7.91 1.96
CA CYS A 41 9.97 6.84 1.78
C CYS A 41 9.74 6.46 0.31
N ARG A 42 10.34 7.15 -0.66
CA ARG A 42 10.39 6.72 -2.08
C ARG A 42 11.71 6.05 -2.46
N ASN A 43 12.65 5.95 -1.51
CA ASN A 43 13.97 5.39 -1.75
C ASN A 43 13.93 3.86 -1.83
N PRO A 44 14.38 3.22 -2.94
CA PRO A 44 14.35 1.76 -3.06
C PRO A 44 15.36 1.01 -2.17
N HIS A 45 16.21 1.70 -1.42
CA HIS A 45 17.07 1.14 -0.36
C HIS A 45 16.61 1.62 1.03
N LEU A 46 15.34 2.00 1.16
CA LEU A 46 14.74 2.24 2.47
C LEU A 46 14.87 0.97 3.31
N SER A 47 15.33 1.14 4.55
CA SER A 47 15.39 0.06 5.53
C SER A 47 14.88 0.56 6.87
N VAL A 48 14.45 -0.36 7.72
CA VAL A 48 13.99 -0.04 9.07
C VAL A 48 15.11 0.59 9.91
N GLU A 49 16.36 0.20 9.72
CA GLU A 49 17.53 0.79 10.39
C GLU A 49 17.68 2.27 10.04
N ASN A 50 17.47 2.61 8.76
CA ASN A 50 17.56 3.99 8.31
C ASN A 50 16.40 4.82 8.89
N LEU A 51 15.20 4.26 8.95
CA LEU A 51 14.05 4.90 9.60
C LEU A 51 14.23 5.08 11.11
N LYS A 52 14.78 4.08 11.80
CA LYS A 52 15.15 4.16 13.24
C LYS A 52 16.15 5.28 13.48
N TYR A 53 17.21 5.37 12.67
CA TYR A 53 18.17 6.47 12.75
C TYR A 53 17.50 7.84 12.57
N LEU A 54 16.61 7.98 11.57
CA LEU A 54 15.88 9.24 11.36
C LEU A 54 14.96 9.59 12.54
N LYS A 55 14.29 8.60 13.13
CA LYS A 55 13.48 8.77 14.35
C LYS A 55 14.33 9.25 15.52
N GLU A 56 15.50 8.63 15.76
CA GLU A 56 16.46 9.05 16.80
C GLU A 56 16.96 10.49 16.62
N LYS A 57 16.99 10.99 15.38
CA LYS A 57 17.36 12.37 15.07
C LYS A 57 16.18 13.36 15.11
N ASN A 58 15.01 12.91 15.58
CA ASN A 58 13.79 13.71 15.67
C ASN A 58 13.29 14.19 14.30
N VAL A 59 13.39 13.37 13.25
CA VAL A 59 12.69 13.64 11.98
C VAL A 59 11.18 13.66 12.23
N ASN A 60 10.47 14.60 11.61
CA ASN A 60 9.02 14.65 11.67
C ASN A 60 8.38 13.58 10.77
N PHE A 61 7.57 12.69 11.35
CA PHE A 61 6.79 11.65 10.65
C PHE A 61 5.28 11.98 10.54
N LYS A 62 4.86 13.20 10.91
CA LYS A 62 3.44 13.53 11.04
C LYS A 62 2.79 13.98 9.74
N GLN A 63 3.33 15.00 9.04
CA GLN A 63 2.67 15.60 7.88
C GLN A 63 3.63 16.07 6.77
N PRO A 64 3.29 15.87 5.47
CA PRO A 64 2.23 14.95 4.97
C PRO A 64 2.40 13.51 5.50
N ASP A 65 1.50 12.55 5.25
CA ASP A 65 1.72 11.21 5.81
C ASP A 65 2.82 10.45 5.04
N PRO A 66 4.02 10.18 5.63
CA PRO A 66 5.03 9.36 4.99
C PRO A 66 4.57 7.93 4.67
N PHE A 67 3.58 7.40 5.38
CA PHE A 67 3.15 6.01 5.24
C PHE A 67 2.52 5.74 3.86
N ILE A 68 1.82 6.73 3.28
CA ILE A 68 1.25 6.60 1.94
C ILE A 68 2.33 6.41 0.87
N PHE A 69 3.47 7.09 1.02
CA PHE A 69 4.58 6.98 0.09
C PHE A 69 5.34 5.67 0.25
N LEU A 70 5.39 5.14 1.48
CA LEU A 70 5.97 3.85 1.77
C LEU A 70 5.20 2.72 1.05
N VAL A 71 3.87 2.66 1.20
CA VAL A 71 3.07 1.56 0.61
C VAL A 71 3.01 1.62 -0.93
N GLN A 72 3.40 2.75 -1.52
CA GLN A 72 3.56 2.92 -2.97
C GLN A 72 4.97 2.54 -3.46
N GLN A 73 5.88 2.15 -2.56
CA GLN A 73 7.19 1.66 -2.97
C GLN A 73 7.05 0.44 -3.85
N LYS A 74 8.07 0.25 -4.69
CA LYS A 74 8.19 -0.96 -5.48
C LYS A 74 8.19 -2.21 -4.58
N ILE A 75 9.19 -2.33 -3.72
CA ILE A 75 9.28 -3.44 -2.77
C ILE A 75 8.78 -2.93 -1.43
N ILE A 76 7.76 -3.58 -0.87
CA ILE A 76 7.32 -3.38 0.51
C ILE A 76 7.62 -4.62 1.34
N SER A 77 7.90 -4.43 2.62
CA SER A 77 8.11 -5.52 3.57
C SER A 77 7.24 -5.33 4.82
N ILE A 78 6.95 -6.42 5.52
CA ILE A 78 6.17 -6.39 6.77
C ILE A 78 6.89 -5.53 7.81
N GLU A 79 8.22 -5.60 7.90
CA GLU A 79 9.00 -4.83 8.87
C GLU A 79 8.88 -3.32 8.64
N LEU A 80 8.83 -2.88 7.37
CA LEU A 80 8.59 -1.48 7.03
C LEU A 80 7.18 -1.05 7.42
N ILE A 81 6.16 -1.85 7.10
CA ILE A 81 4.77 -1.55 7.48
C ILE A 81 4.66 -1.47 9.01
N GLN A 82 5.19 -2.48 9.70
CA GLN A 82 5.19 -2.56 11.16
C GLN A 82 5.82 -1.32 11.81
N PHE A 83 6.96 -0.85 11.29
CA PHE A 83 7.61 0.35 11.82
C PHE A 83 6.68 1.58 11.81
N PHE A 84 5.87 1.76 10.75
CA PHE A 84 4.92 2.88 10.68
C PHE A 84 3.71 2.67 11.59
N LEU A 85 3.22 1.43 11.73
CA LEU A 85 2.18 1.11 12.70
C LEU A 85 2.64 1.41 14.15
N GLU A 86 3.88 1.07 14.49
CA GLU A 86 4.51 1.42 15.79
C GLU A 86 4.70 2.93 16.00
N LEU A 87 4.66 3.73 14.93
CA LEU A 87 4.62 5.20 15.01
C LEU A 87 3.19 5.74 15.22
N GLY A 88 2.18 4.87 15.34
CA GLY A 88 0.78 5.23 15.49
C GLY A 88 0.09 5.60 14.18
N LYS A 89 0.59 5.09 13.04
CA LYS A 89 -0.11 5.20 11.76
C LYS A 89 -1.10 4.06 11.60
N HIS A 90 -2.21 4.31 10.90
CA HIS A 90 -3.21 3.27 10.63
C HIS A 90 -3.36 3.02 9.12
N LEU A 91 -3.65 1.76 8.79
CA LEU A 91 -3.86 1.32 7.40
C LEU A 91 -5.13 1.88 6.76
N ASN A 92 -6.08 2.32 7.59
CA ASN A 92 -7.36 2.89 7.19
C ASN A 92 -7.35 4.44 7.27
N ASP A 93 -6.22 5.07 7.60
CA ASP A 93 -6.12 6.52 7.67
C ASP A 93 -6.37 7.15 6.29
N LYS A 94 -7.11 8.27 6.28
CA LYS A 94 -7.39 9.06 5.08
C LYS A 94 -6.59 10.36 5.15
N ASP A 95 -5.89 10.70 4.07
CA ASP A 95 -4.95 11.84 4.03
C ASP A 95 -5.68 13.19 4.17
N THR A 96 -6.76 13.42 3.41
CA THR A 96 -7.44 14.72 3.37
C THR A 96 -8.95 14.71 3.11
N SER A 97 -9.53 13.62 2.56
CA SER A 97 -10.97 13.49 2.33
C SER A 97 -11.47 12.05 2.52
N GLN A 98 -12.79 11.88 2.74
CA GLN A 98 -13.39 10.57 2.93
C GLN A 98 -13.38 9.69 1.67
N ASP A 99 -13.19 10.26 0.49
CA ASP A 99 -13.24 9.54 -0.79
C ASP A 99 -11.85 9.16 -1.33
N LEU A 100 -10.78 9.48 -0.60
CA LEU A 100 -9.42 9.15 -1.03
C LEU A 100 -9.00 7.74 -0.58
N PRO A 101 -8.19 7.03 -1.41
CA PRO A 101 -7.64 5.74 -1.03
C PRO A 101 -6.77 5.84 0.22
N THR A 102 -6.93 4.88 1.13
CA THR A 102 -6.10 4.74 2.35
C THR A 102 -4.76 4.05 2.04
N PRO A 103 -3.79 4.01 2.98
CA PRO A 103 -2.60 3.19 2.82
C PRO A 103 -2.90 1.74 2.41
N PHE A 104 -3.96 1.14 2.94
CA PHE A 104 -4.32 -0.23 2.58
C PHE A 104 -4.80 -0.39 1.14
N HIS A 105 -5.49 0.61 0.58
CA HIS A 105 -5.88 0.60 -0.84
C HIS A 105 -4.64 0.63 -1.74
N PHE A 106 -3.67 1.50 -1.46
CA PHE A 106 -2.44 1.56 -2.24
C PHE A 106 -1.59 0.30 -2.08
N LEU A 107 -1.56 -0.29 -0.88
CA LEU A 107 -0.88 -1.56 -0.64
C LEU A 107 -1.51 -2.70 -1.44
N CYS A 108 -2.84 -2.72 -1.56
CA CYS A 108 -3.59 -3.68 -2.38
C CYS A 108 -3.27 -3.57 -3.88
N GLN A 109 -2.85 -2.39 -4.34
CA GLN A 109 -2.37 -2.16 -5.71
C GLN A 109 -0.86 -2.35 -5.88
N ASN A 110 -0.14 -2.68 -4.81
CA ASN A 110 1.31 -2.85 -4.84
C ASN A 110 1.67 -4.16 -5.58
N TYR A 111 2.79 -4.17 -6.31
CA TYR A 111 3.22 -5.39 -7.00
C TYR A 111 3.77 -6.45 -6.06
N SER A 112 4.29 -6.06 -4.91
CA SER A 112 4.91 -6.95 -3.93
C SER A 112 3.91 -7.45 -2.88
N ILE A 113 2.61 -7.24 -3.11
CA ILE A 113 1.55 -7.74 -2.24
C ILE A 113 1.54 -9.27 -2.24
N THR A 114 1.44 -9.86 -1.07
CA THR A 114 1.36 -11.32 -0.86
C THR A 114 0.29 -11.65 0.18
N PRO A 115 -0.16 -12.92 0.27
CA PRO A 115 -1.05 -13.35 1.35
C PRO A 115 -0.49 -13.07 2.75
N GLU A 116 0.82 -13.15 2.94
CA GLU A 116 1.47 -12.84 4.23
C GLU A 116 1.35 -11.36 4.59
N ILE A 117 1.59 -10.46 3.63
CA ILE A 117 1.42 -9.02 3.84
C ILE A 117 -0.05 -8.69 4.12
N LEU A 118 -0.99 -9.27 3.36
CA LEU A 118 -2.42 -9.08 3.60
C LEU A 118 -2.82 -9.60 4.98
N SER A 119 -2.41 -10.81 5.34
CA SER A 119 -2.65 -11.40 6.66
C SER A 119 -2.10 -10.52 7.79
N PHE A 120 -0.88 -10.00 7.63
CA PHE A 120 -0.30 -9.06 8.57
C PHE A 120 -1.16 -7.80 8.71
N CYS A 121 -1.59 -7.21 7.59
CA CYS A 121 -2.42 -6.01 7.59
C CYS A 121 -3.79 -6.24 8.25
N LEU A 122 -4.49 -7.33 7.92
CA LEU A 122 -5.78 -7.67 8.52
C LEU A 122 -5.68 -7.90 10.03
N LYS A 123 -4.59 -8.53 10.50
CA LYS A 123 -4.30 -8.67 11.94
C LYS A 123 -4.03 -7.35 12.64
N ASN A 124 -3.64 -6.31 11.89
CA ASN A 124 -3.42 -4.95 12.37
C ASN A 124 -4.56 -4.01 11.93
N GLU A 125 -5.80 -4.50 12.03
CA GLU A 125 -7.04 -3.71 11.90
C GLU A 125 -7.29 -3.10 10.51
N ALA A 126 -6.59 -3.56 9.47
CA ALA A 126 -6.89 -3.15 8.10
C ALA A 126 -8.27 -3.68 7.67
N ASP A 127 -9.09 -2.83 7.07
CA ASP A 127 -10.42 -3.21 6.58
C ASP A 127 -10.39 -3.44 5.07
N ILE A 128 -10.46 -4.71 4.64
CA ILE A 128 -10.48 -5.08 3.22
C ILE A 128 -11.77 -4.68 2.49
N ASN A 129 -12.79 -4.32 3.25
CA ASN A 129 -14.12 -3.95 2.78
C ASN A 129 -14.43 -2.45 2.98
N LEU A 130 -13.40 -1.63 3.23
CA LEU A 130 -13.56 -0.19 3.45
C LEU A 130 -14.27 0.49 2.26
N GLN A 131 -15.29 1.31 2.51
CA GLN A 131 -16.27 1.79 1.52
C GLN A 131 -15.70 2.64 0.36
N PHE A 132 -16.58 2.95 -0.63
CA PHE A 132 -16.40 3.78 -1.84
C PHE A 132 -15.69 3.10 -3.02
N CYS A 133 -14.54 2.47 -2.80
CA CYS A 133 -13.86 1.55 -3.74
C CYS A 133 -12.98 0.63 -2.90
N THR A 134 -13.47 -0.53 -2.50
CA THR A 134 -12.80 -1.33 -1.45
C THR A 134 -11.34 -1.68 -1.75
N PRO A 135 -10.47 -1.88 -0.74
CA PRO A 135 -9.13 -2.42 -0.96
C PRO A 135 -9.16 -3.74 -1.74
N PHE A 136 -10.22 -4.53 -1.56
CA PHE A 136 -10.42 -5.72 -2.39
C PHE A 136 -10.63 -5.40 -3.88
N MET A 137 -11.39 -4.37 -4.24
CA MET A 137 -11.52 -3.94 -5.64
C MET A 137 -10.19 -3.48 -6.22
N TYR A 138 -9.34 -2.84 -5.42
CA TYR A 138 -7.96 -2.50 -5.82
C TYR A 138 -7.12 -3.75 -6.11
N LEU A 139 -7.23 -4.79 -5.28
CA LEU A 139 -6.61 -6.11 -5.56
C LEU A 139 -7.17 -6.73 -6.84
N CYS A 140 -8.49 -6.65 -7.05
CA CYS A 140 -9.16 -7.20 -8.23
C CYS A 140 -8.67 -6.54 -9.54
N GLN A 141 -8.25 -5.27 -9.50
CA GLN A 141 -7.66 -4.55 -10.63
C GLN A 141 -6.14 -4.74 -10.75
N ASN A 142 -5.49 -5.30 -9.73
CA ASN A 142 -4.05 -5.44 -9.69
C ASN A 142 -3.59 -6.58 -10.61
N ILE A 143 -2.75 -6.28 -11.61
CA ILE A 143 -2.23 -7.28 -12.56
C ILE A 143 -1.39 -8.38 -11.90
N PHE A 144 -0.95 -8.15 -10.65
CA PHE A 144 -0.20 -9.12 -9.84
C PHE A 144 -1.10 -9.99 -8.95
N LEU A 145 -2.42 -9.82 -9.04
CA LEU A 145 -3.38 -10.73 -8.42
C LEU A 145 -3.12 -12.16 -8.92
N ASN A 146 -2.91 -13.08 -7.99
CA ASN A 146 -2.73 -14.49 -8.26
C ASN A 146 -3.73 -15.33 -7.44
N GLU A 147 -3.74 -16.63 -7.70
CA GLU A 147 -4.68 -17.58 -7.09
C GLU A 147 -4.59 -17.58 -5.56
N ASP A 148 -3.39 -17.54 -4.99
CA ASP A 148 -3.19 -17.56 -3.53
C ASP A 148 -3.77 -16.32 -2.85
N ILE A 149 -3.55 -15.14 -3.46
CA ILE A 149 -4.10 -13.87 -2.98
C ILE A 149 -5.63 -13.88 -3.06
N LEU A 150 -6.19 -14.32 -4.20
CA LEU A 150 -7.64 -14.34 -4.39
C LEU A 150 -8.31 -15.30 -3.39
N LYS A 151 -7.77 -16.52 -3.24
CA LYS A 151 -8.24 -17.51 -2.27
C LYS A 151 -8.18 -16.95 -0.85
N PHE A 152 -7.06 -16.35 -0.49
CA PHE A 152 -6.88 -15.72 0.83
C PHE A 152 -7.97 -14.66 1.09
N CYS A 153 -8.24 -13.77 0.14
CA CYS A 153 -9.25 -12.74 0.29
C CYS A 153 -10.67 -13.31 0.45
N ILE A 154 -11.04 -14.29 -0.38
CA ILE A 154 -12.36 -14.94 -0.31
C ILE A 154 -12.56 -15.65 1.03
N GLN A 155 -11.56 -16.40 1.49
CA GLN A 155 -11.58 -17.08 2.78
C GLN A 155 -11.71 -16.10 3.97
N ASN A 156 -11.19 -14.88 3.81
CA ASN A 156 -11.33 -13.80 4.79
C ASN A 156 -12.58 -12.91 4.54
N LYS A 157 -13.56 -13.41 3.77
CA LYS A 157 -14.85 -12.74 3.48
C LYS A 157 -14.69 -11.34 2.88
N ALA A 158 -13.65 -11.12 2.09
CA ALA A 158 -13.52 -9.91 1.29
C ALA A 158 -14.62 -9.87 0.22
N GLY A 159 -15.28 -8.72 0.07
CA GLY A 159 -16.30 -8.50 -0.95
C GLY A 159 -17.68 -9.13 -0.67
N ILE A 160 -17.78 -10.30 -0.02
CA ILE A 160 -18.99 -11.18 0.04
C ILE A 160 -20.32 -10.48 0.38
N HIS A 161 -20.31 -9.33 1.05
CA HIS A 161 -21.52 -8.65 1.50
C HIS A 161 -21.77 -7.25 0.88
N PHE A 162 -20.98 -6.82 -0.10
CA PHE A 162 -21.14 -5.48 -0.69
C PHE A 162 -22.04 -5.49 -1.93
N LYS A 163 -23.09 -4.68 -1.87
CA LYS A 163 -24.16 -4.54 -2.89
C LYS A 163 -23.92 -3.44 -3.93
N THR A 164 -22.80 -2.73 -3.88
CA THR A 164 -22.71 -1.41 -4.51
C THR A 164 -21.60 -1.22 -5.53
N GLN A 165 -20.64 -2.14 -5.69
CA GLN A 165 -19.65 -2.07 -6.78
C GLN A 165 -19.08 -3.47 -7.04
N ASN A 166 -18.94 -3.83 -8.30
CA ASN A 166 -18.75 -5.19 -8.76
C ASN A 166 -17.26 -5.61 -8.77
N ALA A 167 -16.70 -5.95 -7.60
CA ALA A 167 -15.35 -6.55 -7.50
C ALA A 167 -15.14 -7.67 -8.53
N PHE A 168 -16.18 -8.45 -8.82
CA PHE A 168 -16.19 -9.50 -9.84
C PHE A 168 -15.94 -8.97 -11.26
N HIS A 169 -16.51 -7.82 -11.63
CA HIS A 169 -16.26 -7.18 -12.92
C HIS A 169 -14.79 -6.78 -13.07
N PHE A 170 -14.18 -6.24 -12.01
CA PHE A 170 -12.75 -5.92 -12.03
C PHE A 170 -11.89 -7.17 -12.18
N ILE A 171 -12.25 -8.26 -11.50
CA ILE A 171 -11.61 -9.57 -11.67
C ILE A 171 -11.72 -10.02 -13.14
N CYS A 172 -12.90 -9.97 -13.75
CA CYS A 172 -13.10 -10.38 -15.15
C CYS A 172 -12.36 -9.49 -16.16
N GLN A 173 -12.11 -8.23 -15.85
CA GLN A 173 -11.33 -7.32 -16.69
C GLN A 173 -9.81 -7.42 -16.45
N ASN A 174 -9.41 -8.11 -15.39
CA ASN A 174 -8.00 -8.24 -15.03
C ASN A 174 -7.29 -9.22 -15.96
N ARG A 175 -6.24 -8.74 -16.64
CA ARG A 175 -5.46 -9.55 -17.58
C ARG A 175 -4.69 -10.71 -16.93
N GLY A 176 -4.48 -10.64 -15.60
CA GLY A 176 -3.83 -11.70 -14.83
C GLY A 176 -4.77 -12.82 -14.40
N ILE A 177 -6.08 -12.70 -14.64
CA ILE A 177 -7.06 -13.68 -14.17
C ILE A 177 -7.05 -14.97 -15.00
N THR A 178 -7.16 -16.10 -14.33
CA THR A 178 -7.29 -17.42 -14.98
C THR A 178 -8.70 -17.98 -14.83
N TYR A 179 -9.04 -18.97 -15.65
CA TYR A 179 -10.30 -19.72 -15.52
C TYR A 179 -10.46 -20.33 -14.12
N GLU A 180 -9.40 -20.93 -13.57
CA GLU A 180 -9.44 -21.55 -12.23
C GLU A 180 -9.73 -20.54 -11.12
N MET A 181 -9.19 -19.31 -11.24
CA MET A 181 -9.49 -18.23 -10.30
C MET A 181 -10.95 -17.78 -10.37
N ILE A 182 -11.51 -17.66 -11.57
CA ILE A 182 -12.93 -17.35 -11.77
C ILE A 182 -13.80 -18.47 -11.19
N LYS A 183 -13.50 -19.72 -11.54
CA LYS A 183 -14.21 -20.90 -11.03
C LYS A 183 -14.19 -20.96 -9.51
N TYR A 184 -13.02 -20.74 -8.89
CA TYR A 184 -12.90 -20.71 -7.44
C TYR A 184 -13.77 -19.61 -6.81
N ALA A 185 -13.78 -18.40 -7.40
CA ALA A 185 -14.63 -17.32 -6.93
C ALA A 185 -16.13 -17.72 -6.96
N PHE A 186 -16.59 -18.33 -8.05
CA PHE A 186 -17.96 -18.83 -8.16
C PHE A 186 -18.32 -19.87 -7.11
N GLU A 187 -17.47 -20.88 -6.93
CA GLU A 187 -17.70 -21.99 -6.00
C GLU A 187 -17.74 -21.54 -4.53
N ASN A 188 -17.20 -20.35 -4.23
CA ASN A 188 -17.11 -19.81 -2.87
C ASN A 188 -17.99 -18.57 -2.68
N GLU A 189 -19.14 -18.51 -3.37
CA GLU A 189 -20.17 -17.47 -3.19
C GLU A 189 -19.63 -16.04 -3.35
N PHE A 190 -18.67 -15.83 -4.25
CA PHE A 190 -18.22 -14.49 -4.57
C PHE A 190 -19.42 -13.67 -5.06
N PRO A 191 -19.59 -12.43 -4.55
CA PRO A 191 -20.77 -11.63 -4.83
C PRO A 191 -20.78 -11.23 -6.30
N ILE A 192 -21.77 -11.74 -7.02
CA ILE A 192 -22.08 -11.34 -8.39
C ILE A 192 -23.41 -10.61 -8.31
N GLU A 193 -23.39 -9.30 -8.54
CA GLU A 193 -24.62 -8.51 -8.57
C GLU A 193 -25.45 -8.90 -9.81
N GLU A 194 -26.73 -9.24 -9.60
CA GLU A 194 -27.67 -9.65 -10.65
C GLU A 194 -27.94 -8.57 -11.71
N ASP A 195 -27.67 -7.28 -11.41
CA ASP A 195 -27.97 -6.15 -12.29
C ASP A 195 -26.90 -5.87 -13.37
N ASN A 196 -25.75 -6.54 -13.30
CA ASN A 196 -24.78 -6.51 -14.39
C ASN A 196 -24.99 -7.76 -15.24
N GLN A 197 -25.46 -7.58 -16.48
CA GLN A 197 -25.73 -8.63 -17.47
C GLN A 197 -24.46 -9.43 -17.89
N VAL A 198 -23.76 -10.04 -16.95
CA VAL A 198 -22.71 -11.01 -17.23
C VAL A 198 -23.43 -12.34 -17.45
N ARG A 199 -23.94 -12.52 -18.68
CA ARG A 199 -24.33 -13.85 -19.16
C ARG A 199 -23.08 -14.71 -19.18
N PHE A 200 -22.91 -15.56 -18.18
CA PHE A 200 -21.92 -16.62 -18.23
C PHE A 200 -22.39 -17.66 -19.25
N LEU A 201 -21.73 -17.69 -20.41
CA LEU A 201 -21.76 -18.84 -21.30
C LEU A 201 -20.70 -19.81 -20.78
N PHE A 202 -21.07 -20.60 -19.77
CA PHE A 202 -20.36 -21.84 -19.49
C PHE A 202 -21.04 -22.92 -20.34
N GLU A 203 -20.46 -23.20 -21.50
CA GLU A 203 -20.72 -24.40 -22.30
C GLU A 203 -19.62 -25.44 -22.03
#